data_AF-A0A7W0YV61-F1
#
_entry.id   AF-A0A7W0YV61-F1
#
_cell.length_a   1.000
_cell.length_b   1.000
_cell.length_c   1.000
_cell.angle_alpha   90.00
_cell.angle_beta   90.00
_cell.angle_gamma   90.00
#
_symmetry.space_group_name_H-M   'P 1'
#
loop_
_entity.id
_entity.type
_entity.pdbx_description
1 polymer ?
#
loop_
_entity_poly.entity_id
_entity_poly.type
_entity_poly.pdbx_seq_one_letter_code
_entity_poly.pdbx_strand_id
1 'polypeptide(L)' 'MRVIECNECGEPLQAANDAELVRAVSTHMTDEHDADVDAEEITELVDSDAYEATDS' A
#
# COMPACT_ATOMS: atom_id res chain seq x y z
N MET A 1 -2.96 1.05 12.89
CA MET A 1 -3.33 0.72 11.49
C MET A 1 -2.22 1.29 10.61
N ARG A 2 -1.79 0.54 9.59
CA ARG A 2 -0.76 1.00 8.65
C ARG A 2 -1.45 1.60 7.44
N VAL A 3 -0.98 2.75 6.99
CA VAL A 3 -1.58 3.53 5.90
C VAL A 3 -0.48 3.96 4.94
N ILE A 4 -0.74 3.88 3.64
CA ILE A 4 0.12 4.40 2.58
C ILE A 4 -0.76 5.07 1.52
N GLU A 5 -0.28 6.13 0.90
CA GLU A 5 -0.96 6.78 -0.22
C GLU A 5 -0.46 6.19 -1.53
N CYS A 6 -1.37 5.81 -2.43
CA CYS A 6 -1.00 5.31 -3.75
C CYS A 6 -0.28 6.42 -4.54
N ASN A 7 0.91 6.13 -5.07
CA ASN A 7 1.70 7.10 -5.84
C ASN A 7 1.11 7.42 -7.23
N GLU A 8 0.15 6.63 -7.73
CA GLU A 8 -0.48 6.85 -9.03
C GLU A 8 -1.78 7.66 -8.95
N CYS A 9 -2.70 7.31 -8.04
CA CYS A 9 -3.98 8.00 -7.88
C CYS A 9 -4.12 8.86 -6.61
N GLY A 10 -3.21 8.72 -5.65
CA GLY A 10 -3.32 9.38 -4.33
C GLY A 10 -4.38 8.75 -3.41
N GLU A 11 -4.93 7.57 -3.74
CA GLU A 11 -5.88 6.89 -2.88
C GLU A 11 -5.18 6.38 -1.61
N PRO A 12 -5.70 6.68 -0.40
CA PRO A 12 -5.14 6.16 0.84
C PRO A 12 -5.54 4.70 1.03
N LEU A 13 -4.55 3.82 1.04
CA LEU A 13 -4.68 2.39 1.33
C LEU A 13 -4.31 2.12 2.78
N GLN A 14 -5.13 1.33 3.46
CA GLN A 14 -4.93 1.02 4.88
C GLN A 14 -5.16 -0.45 5.20
N ALA A 15 -4.37 -0.97 6.13
CA ALA A 15 -4.48 -2.34 6.61
C ALA A 15 -4.08 -2.47 8.09
N ALA A 16 -4.30 -3.66 8.67
CA ALA A 16 -3.98 -3.91 10.06
C ALA A 16 -2.46 -3.98 10.32
N ASN A 17 -1.68 -4.42 9.33
CA ASN A 17 -0.23 -4.61 9.39
C ASN A 17 0.38 -4.52 7.98
N ASP A 18 1.72 -4.49 7.89
CA ASP A 18 2.43 -4.32 6.62
C ASP A 18 2.15 -5.45 5.62
N ALA A 19 2.08 -6.70 6.07
CA ALA A 19 1.83 -7.83 5.17
C ALA A 19 0.44 -7.76 4.52
N GLU A 20 -0.56 -7.27 5.24
CA GLU A 20 -1.89 -7.00 4.67
C GLU A 20 -1.90 -5.74 3.81
N LEU A 21 -1.09 -4.73 4.15
CA LEU A 21 -0.98 -3.51 3.35
C LEU A 21 -0.32 -3.78 1.99
N VAL A 22 0.74 -4.59 1.95
CA VAL A 22 1.39 -5.04 0.71
C VAL A 22 0.39 -5.72 -0.23
N ARG A 23 -0.46 -6.60 0.31
CA ARG A 23 -1.51 -7.27 -0.48
C ARG A 23 -2.55 -6.28 -1.00
N ALA A 24 -2.95 -5.31 -0.17
CA ALA A 24 -3.90 -4.28 -0.55
C ALA A 24 -3.35 -3.38 -1.67
N VAL A 25 -2.08 -2.93 -1.55
CA VAL A 25 -1.38 -2.14 -2.58
C VAL A 25 -1.22 -2.94 -3.86
N SER A 26 -0.78 -4.20 -3.78
CA SER A 26 -0.64 -5.07 -4.95
C SER A 26 -1.97 -5.25 -5.69
N THR A 27 -3.05 -5.52 -4.95
CA THR A 27 -4.39 -5.66 -5.54
C THR A 27 -4.85 -4.36 -6.19
N HIS A 28 -4.66 -3.22 -5.51
CA HIS A 28 -5.05 -1.92 -6.03
C HIS A 28 -4.29 -1.55 -7.31
N MET A 29 -2.97 -1.79 -7.36
CA MET A 29 -2.17 -1.53 -8.55
C MET A 29 -2.62 -2.36 -9.75
N THR A 30 -2.98 -3.64 -9.53
CA THR A 30 -3.49 -4.49 -10.60
C THR A 30 -4.91 -4.10 -11.04
N ASP A 31 -5.82 -3.78 -10.12
CA ASP A 31 -7.24 -3.55 -10.45
C ASP A 31 -7.48 -2.14 -11.00
N GLU A 32 -6.87 -1.12 -10.40
CA GLU A 32 -7.11 0.30 -10.73
C GLU A 32 -6.10 0.86 -11.74
N HIS A 33 -4.88 0.31 -11.78
CA HIS A 33 -3.78 0.82 -12.60
C HIS A 33 -3.35 -0.13 -13.72
N ASP A 34 -3.88 -1.36 -13.78
CA ASP A 34 -3.43 -2.43 -14.69
C ASP A 34 -1.90 -2.61 -14.64
N ALA A 35 -1.30 -2.29 -13.48
CA ALA A 35 0.13 -2.29 -13.25
C ALA A 35 0.53 -3.61 -12.59
N ASP A 36 1.47 -4.31 -13.24
CA ASP A 36 2.10 -5.51 -12.70
C ASP A 36 3.35 -5.06 -11.92
N VAL A 37 3.17 -4.83 -10.62
CA VAL A 37 4.23 -4.37 -9.73
C VAL A 37 4.72 -5.54 -8.89
N ASP A 38 6.04 -5.72 -8.80
CA ASP A 38 6.64 -6.81 -8.04
C ASP A 38 6.33 -6.69 -6.54
N ALA A 39 6.00 -7.82 -5.91
CA ALA A 39 5.67 -7.85 -4.49
C ALA A 39 6.85 -7.40 -3.59
N GLU A 40 8.09 -7.59 -4.05
CA GLU A 40 9.29 -7.10 -3.36
C GLU A 40 9.34 -5.57 -3.37
N GLU A 41 9.08 -4.94 -4.52
CA GLU A 41 9.05 -3.48 -4.67
C GLU A 41 7.95 -2.86 -3.80
N ILE A 42 6.76 -3.45 -3.79
CA ILE A 42 5.65 -3.02 -2.92
C ILE A 42 6.02 -3.18 -1.44
N THR A 43 6.75 -4.24 -1.08
CA THR A 43 7.17 -4.45 0.31
C THR A 43 8.14 -3.36 0.76
N GLU A 44 9.11 -3.00 -0.08
CA GLU A 44 10.04 -1.89 0.19
C GLU A 44 9.29 -0.55 0.27
N LEU A 45 8.32 -0.33 -0.61
CA LEU A 45 7.47 0.87 -0.60
C LEU A 45 6.68 0.98 0.71
N VAL A 46 6.05 -0.10 1.16
CA VAL A 46 5.29 -0.15 2.41
C VAL A 46 6.21 0.04 3.63
N ASP A 47 7.40 -0.57 3.64
CA ASP A 47 8.34 -0.41 4.75
C ASP A 47 8.85 1.04 4.88
N SER A 48 9.12 1.70 3.75
CA SER A 48 9.60 3.09 3.70
C SER A 48 8.51 4.12 3.98
N ASP A 49 7.37 4.01 3.30
CA ASP A 49 6.43 5.13 3.15
C ASP A 49 5.14 4.93 3.96
N ALA A 50 4.82 3.72 4.40
CA ALA A 50 3.64 3.52 5.20
C ALA A 50 3.83 4.12 6.61
N TYR A 51 2.79 4.82 7.07
CA TYR A 51 2.75 5.44 8.39
C TYR A 51 1.70 4.80 9.28
N GLU A 52 1.88 4.90 10.59
CA GLU A 52 0.86 4.48 11.54
C GLU A 52 -0.21 5.56 11.69
N ALA A 53 -1.42 5.28 11.20
CA ALA A 53 -2.57 6.07 11.58
C ALA A 53 -2.96 5.72 13.02
N THR A 54 -2.80 6.71 13.91
CA THR A 54 -3.41 6.71 15.23
C THR A 54 -4.70 7.50 15.10
N ASP A 55 -5.84 6.83 15.25
CA ASP A 55 -7.15 7.49 15.34
C ASP A 55 -7.10 8.42 16.57
N SER A 56 -7.04 9.73 16.35
CA SER A 56 -6.99 10.77 17.40
C SER A 56 -8.39 11.14 17.86
#